data_AF-A0A6C0EHA9-F1
#
_entry.id   AF-A0A6C0EHA9-F1
#
_cell.length_a   1.000
_cell.length_b   1.000
_cell.length_c   1.000
_cell.angle_alpha   90.00
_cell.angle_beta   90.00
_cell.angle_gamma   90.00
#
_symmetry.space_group_name_H-M   'P 1'
#
loop_
_entity.id
_entity.type
_entity.pdbx_description
1 polymer ?
#
loop_
_entity_poly.entity_id
_entity_poly.type
_entity_poly.pdbx_seq_one_letter_code
_entity_poly.pdbx_strand_id
1 'polypeptide(L)'
;MIGYGIGILELLIYFVTSYGVRKRFKPLQEINALSYYWFTMTILTFIWEFSYLSDYDEITQMGRELIIKNKHTWTNHYDLSYILPWKLARIFYAEYGAHADREYLQLTDDWSRTVESSHAIFCGLFSLFTLMLKMVDNAPSFNICLGISMGSQFMNSLLYMINYYYQSLDKDSVNYITPEFPAGKLFLKRGFMYVNILWLVCPAYTIIYYLLCKRTNVKSKEKLKNKIYKPPPYNFSGRFKYYET
;
A
#
# COMPACT_ATOMS: atom_id res chain seq x y z
N MET A 1 13.57 -24.75 1.00
CA MET A 1 13.67 -23.75 -0.09
C MET A 1 14.52 -22.59 0.42
N ILE A 2 15.29 -21.94 -0.46
CA ILE A 2 16.11 -20.78 -0.05
C ILE A 2 15.19 -19.57 0.19
N GLY A 3 15.52 -18.70 1.15
CA GLY A 3 14.69 -17.57 1.58
C GLY A 3 14.19 -16.66 0.45
N TYR A 4 15.06 -16.25 -0.49
CA TYR A 4 14.61 -15.46 -1.65
C TYR A 4 13.61 -16.23 -2.54
N GLY A 5 13.73 -17.56 -2.61
CA GLY A 5 12.80 -18.41 -3.34
C GLY A 5 11.40 -18.44 -2.69
N ILE A 6 11.35 -18.44 -1.35
CA ILE A 6 10.09 -18.32 -0.60
C ILE A 6 9.44 -16.96 -0.88
N GLY A 7 10.20 -15.86 -0.78
CA GLY A 7 9.67 -14.51 -1.00
C GLY A 7 9.12 -14.31 -2.41
N ILE A 8 9.84 -14.79 -3.43
CA ILE A 8 9.35 -14.76 -4.82
C ILE A 8 8.06 -15.58 -4.98
N LEU A 9 8.00 -16.76 -4.36
CA LEU A 9 6.84 -17.63 -4.47
C LEU A 9 5.60 -17.05 -3.80
N GLU A 10 5.73 -16.42 -2.62
CA GLU A 10 4.62 -15.71 -1.98
C GLU A 10 4.12 -14.55 -2.86
N LEU A 11 5.03 -13.72 -3.38
CA LEU A 11 4.64 -12.62 -4.27
C LEU A 11 3.94 -13.14 -5.53
N LEU A 12 4.39 -14.24 -6.12
CA LEU A 12 3.71 -14.87 -7.27
C LEU A 12 2.31 -15.37 -6.90
N ILE A 13 2.15 -16.07 -5.78
CA ILE A 13 0.84 -16.53 -5.29
C ILE A 13 -0.09 -15.34 -5.05
N TYR A 14 0.43 -14.28 -4.43
CA TYR A 14 -0.27 -13.03 -4.20
C TYR A 14 -0.74 -12.40 -5.53
N PHE A 15 0.14 -12.25 -6.53
CA PHE A 15 -0.21 -11.64 -7.81
C PHE A 15 -1.25 -12.46 -8.57
N VAL A 16 -1.11 -13.79 -8.60
CA VAL A 16 -2.09 -14.70 -9.23
C VAL A 16 -3.45 -14.60 -8.55
N THR A 17 -3.46 -14.60 -7.21
CA THR A 17 -4.69 -14.48 -6.41
C THR A 17 -5.37 -13.13 -6.65
N SER A 18 -4.62 -12.03 -6.55
CA SER A 18 -5.11 -10.66 -6.79
C SER A 18 -5.66 -10.52 -8.22
N TYR A 19 -4.95 -11.02 -9.23
CA TYR A 19 -5.44 -11.05 -10.61
C TYR A 19 -6.75 -11.86 -10.74
N GLY A 20 -6.82 -13.03 -10.12
CA GLY A 20 -8.02 -13.88 -10.12
C GLY A 20 -9.23 -13.20 -9.50
N VAL A 21 -9.05 -12.54 -8.34
CA VAL A 21 -10.08 -11.75 -7.67
C VAL A 21 -10.57 -10.62 -8.58
N ARG A 22 -9.65 -9.83 -9.15
CA ARG A 22 -10.03 -8.75 -10.07
C ARG A 22 -10.84 -9.25 -11.27
N LYS A 23 -10.40 -10.37 -11.87
CA LYS A 23 -11.09 -10.96 -13.02
C LYS A 23 -12.47 -11.49 -12.66
N ARG A 24 -12.67 -11.98 -11.44
CA ARG A 24 -13.95 -12.52 -10.96
C ARG A 24 -15.00 -11.44 -10.71
N PHE A 25 -14.59 -10.27 -10.18
CA PHE A 25 -15.50 -9.21 -9.75
C PHE A 25 -15.46 -8.00 -10.69
N LYS A 26 -16.50 -7.84 -11.52
CA LYS A 26 -16.62 -6.73 -12.49
C LYS A 26 -16.36 -5.34 -11.88
N PRO A 27 -16.88 -4.97 -10.69
CA PRO A 27 -16.61 -3.65 -10.12
C PRO A 27 -15.13 -3.38 -9.87
N LEU A 28 -14.34 -4.41 -9.55
CA LEU A 28 -12.90 -4.26 -9.32
C LEU A 28 -12.10 -4.07 -10.61
N GLN A 29 -12.66 -4.47 -11.76
CA GLN A 29 -12.04 -4.25 -13.07
C GLN A 29 -12.07 -2.76 -13.46
N GLU A 30 -13.03 -2.00 -12.93
CA GLU A 30 -13.17 -0.56 -13.16
C GLU A 30 -12.15 0.29 -12.39
N ILE A 31 -11.52 -0.29 -11.36
CA ILE A 31 -10.41 0.35 -10.66
C ILE A 31 -9.21 0.39 -11.62
N ASN A 32 -8.49 1.51 -11.65
CA ASN A 32 -7.22 1.61 -12.36
C ASN A 32 -6.31 0.43 -11.98
N ALA A 33 -5.66 -0.18 -12.96
CA ALA A 33 -4.89 -1.40 -12.72
C ALA A 33 -3.79 -1.23 -11.68
N LEU A 34 -3.02 -0.14 -11.78
CA LEU A 34 -1.95 0.15 -10.84
C LEU A 34 -2.51 0.39 -9.44
N SER A 35 -3.57 1.21 -9.31
CA SER A 35 -4.21 1.45 -8.02
C SER A 35 -4.80 0.19 -7.41
N TYR A 36 -5.42 -0.69 -8.21
CA TYR A 36 -5.97 -1.95 -7.72
C TYR A 36 -4.89 -2.84 -7.09
N TYR A 37 -3.81 -3.08 -7.83
CA TYR A 37 -2.72 -3.92 -7.32
C TYR A 37 -2.05 -3.28 -6.10
N TRP A 38 -1.96 -1.94 -6.09
CA TRP A 38 -1.46 -1.22 -4.94
C TRP A 38 -2.34 -1.40 -3.70
N PHE A 39 -3.67 -1.25 -3.80
CA PHE A 39 -4.58 -1.56 -2.68
C PHE A 39 -4.40 -2.99 -2.19
N THR A 40 -4.33 -3.97 -3.09
CA THR A 40 -4.13 -5.36 -2.67
C THR A 40 -2.77 -5.57 -2.02
N MET A 41 -1.73 -4.82 -2.42
CA MET A 41 -0.39 -4.92 -1.84
C MET A 41 -0.40 -4.36 -0.42
N THR A 42 -1.05 -3.21 -0.21
CA THR A 42 -1.24 -2.63 1.11
C THR A 42 -2.05 -3.56 2.04
N ILE A 43 -2.97 -4.37 1.50
CA ILE A 43 -3.67 -5.41 2.28
C ILE A 43 -2.74 -6.58 2.62
N LEU A 44 -1.80 -6.94 1.75
CA LEU A 44 -0.79 -7.96 2.08
C LEU A 44 0.16 -7.45 3.16
N THR A 45 0.66 -6.22 3.05
CA THR A 45 1.53 -5.64 4.07
C THR A 45 0.82 -5.49 5.41
N PHE A 46 -0.49 -5.22 5.43
CA PHE A 46 -1.29 -5.30 6.66
C PHE A 46 -1.15 -6.64 7.39
N ILE A 47 -1.17 -7.76 6.65
CA ILE A 47 -0.98 -9.09 7.25
C ILE A 47 0.45 -9.23 7.78
N TRP A 48 1.44 -8.74 7.03
CA TRP A 48 2.84 -8.77 7.46
C TRP A 48 3.07 -7.93 8.71
N GLU A 49 2.57 -6.71 8.75
CA GLU A 49 2.66 -5.75 9.86
C GLU A 49 1.95 -6.27 11.11
N PHE A 50 0.75 -6.84 10.94
CA PHE A 50 0.05 -7.49 12.04
C PHE A 50 0.87 -8.64 12.64
N SER A 51 1.53 -9.43 11.78
CA SER A 51 2.41 -10.52 12.20
C SER A 51 3.67 -9.98 12.89
N TYR A 52 4.23 -8.88 12.39
CA TYR A 52 5.35 -8.20 13.02
C TYR A 52 5.04 -7.75 14.44
N LEU A 53 3.87 -7.14 14.64
CA LEU A 53 3.43 -6.70 15.97
C LEU A 53 3.16 -7.87 16.91
N SER A 54 2.60 -8.97 16.36
CA SER A 54 2.25 -10.16 17.15
C SER A 54 3.47 -10.98 17.56
N ASP A 55 4.49 -11.04 16.70
CA ASP A 55 5.69 -11.87 16.88
C ASP A 55 6.96 -11.03 17.13
N TYR A 56 6.79 -9.82 17.66
CA TYR A 56 7.83 -8.79 17.75
C TYR A 56 9.12 -9.27 18.44
N ASP A 57 8.98 -9.99 19.55
CA ASP A 57 10.12 -10.48 20.33
C ASP A 57 10.92 -11.53 19.55
N GLU A 58 10.24 -12.47 18.88
CA GLU A 58 10.89 -13.48 18.05
C GLU A 58 11.63 -12.86 16.86
N ILE A 59 11.01 -11.87 16.22
CA ILE A 59 11.61 -11.12 15.10
C ILE A 59 12.84 -10.37 15.57
N THR A 60 12.75 -9.71 16.74
CA THR A 60 13.86 -8.98 17.35
C THR A 60 15.02 -9.91 17.65
N GLN A 61 14.75 -11.06 18.26
CA GLN A 61 15.77 -12.08 18.54
C GLN A 61 16.43 -12.55 17.24
N MET A 62 15.64 -12.92 16.22
CA MET A 62 16.15 -13.37 14.93
C MET A 62 17.03 -12.30 14.26
N GLY A 63 16.59 -11.04 14.24
CA GLY A 63 17.35 -9.93 13.67
C GLY A 63 18.71 -9.73 14.36
N ARG A 64 18.74 -9.80 15.70
CA ARG A 64 20.00 -9.73 16.47
C ARG A 64 20.94 -10.89 16.15
N GLU A 65 20.41 -12.10 15.98
CA GLU A 65 21.22 -13.25 15.57
C GLU A 65 21.82 -13.08 14.18
N LEU A 66 21.08 -12.49 13.23
CA LEU A 66 21.58 -12.18 11.89
C LEU A 66 22.75 -11.19 11.94
N ILE A 67 22.64 -10.15 12.77
CA ILE A 67 23.71 -9.18 13.00
C ILE A 67 24.95 -9.88 13.59
N ILE A 68 24.79 -10.63 14.68
CA ILE A 68 25.90 -11.30 15.38
C ILE A 68 26.61 -12.30 14.46
N LYS A 69 25.85 -13.06 13.67
CA LYS A 69 26.39 -14.11 12.78
C LYS A 69 26.81 -13.55 11.42
N ASN A 70 26.58 -12.26 11.14
CA ASN A 70 26.75 -11.62 9.83
C ASN A 70 26.09 -12.44 8.69
N LYS A 71 24.81 -12.77 8.87
CA LYS A 71 24.02 -13.59 7.94
C LYS A 71 22.80 -12.84 7.44
N HIS A 72 22.27 -13.32 6.31
CA HIS A 72 21.00 -12.87 5.74
C HIS A 72 19.95 -13.97 5.84
N THR A 73 18.69 -13.61 6.04
CA THR A 73 17.58 -14.57 5.97
C THR A 73 17.46 -15.14 4.57
N TRP A 74 17.67 -14.32 3.54
CA TRP A 74 17.44 -14.71 2.14
C TRP A 74 18.29 -15.87 1.66
N THR A 75 19.46 -16.10 2.26
CA THR A 75 20.38 -17.19 1.90
C THR A 75 20.18 -18.45 2.75
N ASN A 76 19.30 -18.42 3.74
CA ASN A 76 19.04 -19.57 4.61
C ASN A 76 18.02 -20.53 3.97
N HIS A 77 18.00 -21.76 4.48
CA HIS A 77 17.02 -22.78 4.09
C HIS A 77 15.84 -22.77 5.07
N TYR A 78 14.63 -22.66 4.50
CA TYR A 78 13.36 -22.74 5.22
C TYR A 78 12.51 -23.88 4.66
N ASP A 79 11.60 -24.40 5.48
CA ASP A 79 10.56 -25.30 5.00
C ASP A 79 9.48 -24.52 4.21
N LEU A 80 8.61 -25.25 3.52
CA LEU A 80 7.61 -24.66 2.61
C LEU A 80 6.56 -23.80 3.33
N SER A 81 6.36 -23.99 4.65
CA SER A 81 5.38 -23.20 5.40
C SER A 81 5.74 -21.72 5.50
N TYR A 82 6.98 -21.34 5.23
CA TYR A 82 7.40 -19.93 5.20
C TYR A 82 6.80 -19.15 4.02
N ILE A 83 6.08 -19.79 3.08
CA ILE A 83 5.24 -19.11 2.07
C ILE A 83 4.02 -18.43 2.71
N LEU A 84 3.64 -18.85 3.92
CA LEU A 84 2.52 -18.24 4.62
C LEU A 84 2.90 -16.82 5.03
N PRO A 85 2.06 -15.80 4.73
CA PRO A 85 2.44 -14.39 4.91
C PRO A 85 2.92 -14.04 6.32
N TRP A 86 2.34 -14.65 7.36
CA TRP A 86 2.76 -14.40 8.75
C TRP A 86 4.14 -14.99 9.08
N LYS A 87 4.53 -16.10 8.45
CA LYS A 87 5.88 -16.68 8.62
C LYS A 87 6.92 -15.95 7.75
N LEU A 88 6.56 -15.55 6.52
CA LEU A 88 7.45 -14.73 5.70
C LEU A 88 7.71 -13.38 6.37
N ALA A 89 6.67 -12.74 6.92
CA ALA A 89 6.79 -11.49 7.65
C ALA A 89 7.86 -11.55 8.74
N ARG A 90 7.94 -12.65 9.50
CA ARG A 90 8.98 -12.81 10.54
C ARG A 90 10.39 -12.68 9.97
N ILE A 91 10.70 -13.41 8.90
CA ILE A 91 12.05 -13.40 8.31
C ILE A 91 12.32 -12.12 7.51
N PHE A 92 11.27 -11.51 6.96
CA PHE A 92 11.34 -10.23 6.27
C PHE A 92 11.71 -9.11 7.26
N TYR A 93 10.97 -8.97 8.35
CA TYR A 93 11.22 -7.93 9.34
C TYR A 93 12.48 -8.17 10.16
N ALA A 94 12.90 -9.42 10.38
CA ALA A 94 14.19 -9.72 11.00
C ALA A 94 15.35 -9.26 10.10
N GLU A 95 15.27 -9.51 8.80
CA GLU A 95 16.25 -9.01 7.83
C GLU A 95 16.24 -7.49 7.75
N TYR A 96 15.04 -6.90 7.62
CA TYR A 96 14.85 -5.45 7.55
C TYR A 96 15.47 -4.78 8.77
N GLY A 97 15.15 -5.29 9.96
CA GLY A 97 15.71 -4.87 11.23
C GLY A 97 17.24 -5.00 11.31
N ALA A 98 17.80 -6.08 10.79
CA ALA A 98 19.24 -6.33 10.87
C ALA A 98 20.05 -5.43 9.94
N HIS A 99 19.56 -5.21 8.72
CA HIS A 99 20.37 -4.73 7.60
C HIS A 99 19.88 -3.42 6.96
N ALA A 100 18.63 -3.02 7.22
CA ALA A 100 18.06 -1.81 6.65
C ALA A 100 17.73 -0.77 7.73
N ASP A 101 16.94 -1.12 8.73
CA ASP A 101 16.48 -0.19 9.77
C ASP A 101 16.47 -0.87 11.13
N ARG A 102 17.46 -0.56 11.95
CA ARG A 102 17.67 -1.18 13.26
C ARG A 102 16.66 -0.74 14.31
N GLU A 103 15.86 0.29 14.03
CA GLU A 103 14.76 0.70 14.90
C GLU A 103 13.72 -0.44 15.06
N TYR A 104 13.55 -1.27 14.04
CA TYR A 104 12.64 -2.43 14.09
C TYR A 104 13.06 -3.51 15.10
N LEU A 105 14.27 -3.42 15.68
CA LEU A 105 14.79 -4.35 16.71
C LEU A 105 14.87 -3.71 18.12
N GLN A 106 14.39 -2.47 18.28
CA GLN A 106 14.44 -1.75 19.55
C GLN A 106 13.27 -2.09 20.48
N LEU A 107 13.58 -2.67 21.64
CA LEU A 107 12.57 -3.02 22.65
C LEU A 107 11.99 -1.81 23.40
N THR A 108 12.70 -0.67 23.38
CA THR A 108 12.43 0.51 24.24
C THR A 108 11.91 1.72 23.48
N ASP A 109 12.11 1.79 22.17
CA ASP A 109 11.58 2.86 21.32
C ASP A 109 10.37 2.34 20.52
N ASP A 110 9.20 2.86 20.87
CA ASP A 110 7.92 2.42 20.31
C ASP A 110 7.59 3.08 18.98
N TRP A 111 8.47 3.94 18.44
CA TRP A 111 8.17 4.67 17.22
C TRP A 111 7.86 3.74 16.05
N SER A 112 8.75 2.81 15.73
CA SER A 112 8.52 1.78 14.69
C SER A 112 7.22 1.00 14.93
N ARG A 113 6.94 0.59 16.17
CA ARG A 113 5.69 -0.14 16.48
C ARG A 113 4.43 0.73 16.29
N THR A 114 4.53 2.00 16.65
CA THR A 114 3.44 2.98 16.49
C THR A 114 3.18 3.26 15.00
N VAL A 115 4.25 3.44 14.22
CA VAL A 115 4.19 3.63 12.78
C VAL A 115 3.56 2.41 12.10
N GLU A 116 4.05 1.20 12.34
CA GLU A 116 3.53 -0.01 11.69
C GLU A 116 2.09 -0.32 12.11
N SER A 117 1.73 -0.13 13.39
CA SER A 117 0.33 -0.30 13.84
C SER A 117 -0.62 0.73 13.24
N SER A 118 -0.18 1.98 13.11
CA SER A 118 -0.96 3.01 12.41
C SER A 118 -1.10 2.69 10.92
N HIS A 119 -0.04 2.16 10.27
CA HIS A 119 -0.09 1.76 8.87
C HIS A 119 -1.05 0.58 8.66
N ALA A 120 -0.96 -0.45 9.51
CA ALA A 120 -1.84 -1.62 9.46
C ALA A 120 -3.33 -1.21 9.52
N ILE A 121 -3.67 -0.32 10.46
CA ILE A 121 -5.04 0.14 10.64
C ILE A 121 -5.45 1.11 9.52
N PHE A 122 -4.73 2.22 9.33
CA PHE A 122 -5.20 3.28 8.44
C PHE A 122 -4.96 2.96 6.96
N CYS A 123 -3.86 2.31 6.63
CA CYS A 123 -3.52 2.00 5.24
C CYS A 123 -4.11 0.65 4.84
N GLY A 124 -3.83 -0.38 5.62
CA GLY A 124 -4.26 -1.76 5.39
C GLY A 124 -5.78 -1.95 5.39
N LEU A 125 -6.41 -1.72 6.55
CA LEU A 125 -7.84 -1.97 6.74
C LEU A 125 -8.70 -1.09 5.83
N PHE A 126 -8.38 0.20 5.68
CA PHE A 126 -9.14 1.07 4.78
C PHE A 126 -8.90 0.73 3.29
N SER A 127 -7.76 0.14 2.91
CA SER A 127 -7.58 -0.42 1.57
C SER A 127 -8.54 -1.60 1.33
N LEU A 128 -8.70 -2.48 2.32
CA LEU A 128 -9.67 -3.57 2.28
C LEU A 128 -11.11 -3.02 2.16
N PHE A 129 -11.50 -2.08 3.02
CA PHE A 129 -12.82 -1.44 2.93
C PHE A 129 -13.04 -0.73 1.61
N THR A 130 -12.01 -0.09 1.03
CA THR A 130 -12.10 0.53 -0.29
C THR A 130 -12.50 -0.49 -1.36
N LEU A 131 -11.85 -1.67 -1.40
CA LEU A 131 -12.21 -2.71 -2.36
C LEU A 131 -13.61 -3.30 -2.10
N MET A 132 -13.96 -3.54 -0.83
CA MET A 132 -15.30 -4.02 -0.46
C MET A 132 -16.41 -3.04 -0.86
N LEU A 133 -16.22 -1.75 -0.58
CA LEU A 133 -17.15 -0.69 -0.92
C LEU A 133 -17.29 -0.49 -2.43
N LYS A 134 -16.22 -0.75 -3.20
CA LYS A 134 -16.32 -0.80 -4.65
C LYS A 134 -17.18 -1.97 -5.13
N MET A 135 -17.10 -3.13 -4.49
CA MET A 135 -17.91 -4.30 -4.87
C MET A 135 -19.41 -4.10 -4.60
N VAL A 136 -19.78 -3.34 -3.56
CA VAL A 136 -21.17 -3.01 -3.25
C VAL A 136 -21.65 -1.67 -3.85
N ASP A 137 -20.86 -1.08 -4.76
CA ASP A 137 -21.15 0.18 -5.45
C ASP A 137 -21.43 1.40 -4.53
N ASN A 138 -20.84 1.42 -3.33
CA ASN A 138 -20.96 2.55 -2.41
C ASN A 138 -19.87 3.61 -2.71
N ALA A 139 -20.11 4.40 -3.76
CA ALA A 139 -19.14 5.36 -4.27
C ALA A 139 -18.69 6.45 -3.25
N PRO A 140 -19.56 7.02 -2.41
CA PRO A 140 -19.14 8.01 -1.40
C PRO A 140 -18.16 7.40 -0.39
N SER A 141 -18.53 6.25 0.19
CA SER A 141 -17.70 5.59 1.22
C SER A 141 -16.41 5.04 0.61
N PHE A 142 -16.46 4.57 -0.64
CA PHE A 142 -15.28 4.20 -1.42
C PHE A 142 -14.27 5.36 -1.50
N ASN A 143 -14.71 6.56 -1.86
CA ASN A 143 -13.79 7.70 -2.01
C ASN A 143 -13.22 8.13 -0.63
N ILE A 144 -14.01 8.03 0.44
CA ILE A 144 -13.55 8.32 1.81
C ILE A 144 -12.47 7.31 2.22
N CYS A 145 -12.73 6.01 2.09
CA CYS A 145 -11.76 4.97 2.46
C CYS A 145 -10.50 5.02 1.59
N LEU A 146 -10.64 5.35 0.31
CA LEU A 146 -9.50 5.59 -0.59
C LEU A 146 -8.65 6.76 -0.09
N GLY A 147 -9.28 7.86 0.30
CA GLY A 147 -8.59 9.05 0.81
C GLY A 147 -7.85 8.75 2.11
N ILE A 148 -8.49 8.04 3.05
CA ILE A 148 -7.86 7.62 4.32
C ILE A 148 -6.69 6.69 4.02
N SER A 149 -6.90 5.59 3.29
CA SER A 149 -5.85 4.60 3.04
C SER A 149 -4.64 5.18 2.32
N MET A 150 -4.83 5.80 1.16
CA MET A 150 -3.73 6.32 0.36
C MET A 150 -3.12 7.57 0.99
N GLY A 151 -3.93 8.44 1.61
CA GLY A 151 -3.45 9.66 2.27
C GLY A 151 -2.60 9.34 3.48
N SER A 152 -3.06 8.43 4.35
CA SER A 152 -2.28 7.94 5.48
C SER A 152 -1.01 7.23 5.04
N GLN A 153 -1.05 6.42 3.98
CA GLN A 153 0.15 5.74 3.48
C GLN A 153 1.19 6.74 2.96
N PHE A 154 0.77 7.71 2.14
CA PHE A 154 1.64 8.78 1.65
C PHE A 154 2.28 9.56 2.81
N MET A 155 1.47 10.00 3.77
CA MET A 155 1.94 10.75 4.93
C MET A 155 2.92 9.92 5.76
N ASN A 156 2.59 8.65 6.01
CA ASN A 156 3.41 7.77 6.82
C ASN A 156 4.79 7.55 6.19
N SER A 157 4.85 7.23 4.90
CA SER A 157 6.12 7.06 4.20
C SER A 157 6.95 8.34 4.14
N LEU A 158 6.32 9.51 3.99
CA LEU A 158 7.02 10.79 4.02
C LEU A 158 7.66 11.04 5.39
N LEU A 159 6.88 10.90 6.47
CA LEU A 159 7.36 11.09 7.84
C LEU A 159 8.44 10.09 8.20
N TYR A 160 8.25 8.81 7.84
CA TYR A 160 9.22 7.75 8.04
C TYR A 160 10.55 8.08 7.38
N MET A 161 10.55 8.44 6.09
CA MET A 161 11.79 8.75 5.37
C MET A 161 12.53 9.96 5.96
N ILE A 162 11.80 10.99 6.40
CA ILE A 162 12.38 12.16 7.07
C ILE A 162 12.98 11.77 8.43
N ASN A 163 12.24 11.02 9.25
CA ASN A 163 12.71 10.56 10.56
C ASN A 163 13.98 9.71 10.41
N TYR A 164 13.94 8.73 9.51
CA TYR A 164 15.06 7.84 9.23
C TYR A 164 16.31 8.60 8.74
N TYR A 165 16.12 9.65 7.94
CA TYR A 165 17.22 10.54 7.54
C TYR A 165 17.86 11.22 8.75
N TYR A 166 17.08 11.79 9.67
CA TYR A 166 17.62 12.42 10.88
C TYR A 166 18.31 11.40 11.80
N GLN A 167 17.72 10.23 12.00
CA GLN A 167 18.32 9.13 12.76
C GLN A 167 19.67 8.69 12.18
N SER A 168 19.83 8.70 10.86
CA SER A 168 21.10 8.35 10.22
C SER A 168 22.25 9.33 10.54
N LEU A 169 21.92 10.55 10.98
CA LEU A 169 22.87 11.61 11.34
C LEU A 169 23.11 11.72 12.86
N ASP A 170 22.24 11.16 13.68
CA ASP A 170 22.31 11.21 15.14
C ASP A 170 23.17 10.06 15.69
N LYS A 171 24.22 10.40 16.44
CA LYS A 171 25.19 9.44 17.00
C LYS A 171 24.58 8.50 18.03
N ASP A 172 23.50 8.93 18.68
CA ASP A 172 22.83 8.13 19.71
C ASP A 172 21.76 7.20 19.10
N SER A 173 21.48 7.33 17.80
CA SER A 173 20.55 6.47 17.09
C SER A 173 21.19 5.12 16.70
N VAL A 174 20.42 4.04 16.83
CA VAL A 174 20.81 2.72 16.29
C VAL A 174 20.98 2.70 14.77
N ASN A 175 20.41 3.69 14.08
CA ASN A 175 20.50 3.87 12.64
C ASN A 175 21.66 4.77 12.21
N TYR A 176 22.45 5.28 13.15
CA TYR A 176 23.62 6.11 12.87
C TYR A 176 24.54 5.46 11.84
N ILE A 177 25.09 6.27 10.94
CA ILE A 177 25.97 5.78 9.88
C ILE A 177 27.36 5.49 10.47
N THR A 178 27.74 4.20 10.44
CA THR A 178 29.09 3.74 10.82
C THR A 178 29.72 2.93 9.68
N PRO A 179 31.02 2.61 9.74
CA PRO A 179 31.65 1.68 8.79
C PRO A 179 30.98 0.30 8.76
N GLU A 180 30.46 -0.17 9.91
CA GLU A 180 29.78 -1.45 10.10
C GLU A 180 28.30 -1.39 9.69
N PHE A 181 27.69 -0.20 9.69
CA PHE A 181 26.31 0.02 9.24
C PHE A 181 26.20 1.20 8.25
N PRO A 182 26.84 1.09 7.07
CA PRO A 182 26.99 2.22 6.16
C PRO A 182 25.69 2.49 5.38
N ALA A 183 25.35 3.77 5.16
CA ALA A 183 24.25 4.14 4.26
C ALA A 183 24.66 4.12 2.77
N GLY A 184 25.91 4.51 2.47
CA GLY A 184 26.32 4.80 1.10
C GLY A 184 25.67 6.07 0.53
N LYS A 185 26.06 6.48 -0.68
CA LYS A 185 25.43 7.63 -1.35
C LYS A 185 23.95 7.33 -1.59
N LEU A 186 23.07 8.27 -1.25
CA LEU A 186 21.61 8.12 -1.42
C LEU A 186 21.05 6.82 -0.79
N PHE A 187 21.63 6.34 0.30
CA PHE A 187 21.22 5.09 0.97
C PHE A 187 21.38 3.81 0.12
N LEU A 188 22.24 3.79 -0.90
CA LEU A 188 22.46 2.61 -1.77
C LEU A 188 22.92 1.34 -1.04
N LYS A 189 23.53 1.45 0.15
CA LYS A 189 23.89 0.28 0.97
C LYS A 189 22.77 -0.18 1.91
N ARG A 190 21.67 0.58 1.99
CA ARG A 190 20.44 0.24 2.71
C ARG A 190 19.30 0.13 1.70
N GLY A 191 19.45 -0.76 0.71
CA GLY A 191 18.60 -0.85 -0.49
C GLY A 191 17.11 -1.04 -0.22
N PHE A 192 16.76 -1.54 0.96
CA PHE A 192 15.37 -1.62 1.41
C PHE A 192 14.70 -0.24 1.59
N MET A 193 15.46 0.85 1.72
CA MET A 193 14.90 2.21 1.75
C MET A 193 14.16 2.61 0.46
N TYR A 194 14.50 2.01 -0.68
CA TYR A 194 13.82 2.28 -1.95
C TYR A 194 12.39 1.71 -1.99
N VAL A 195 12.09 0.73 -1.13
CA VAL A 195 10.73 0.25 -0.91
C VAL A 195 9.86 1.41 -0.42
N ASN A 196 10.31 2.19 0.56
CA ASN A 196 9.57 3.35 1.06
C ASN A 196 9.27 4.43 0.00
N ILE A 197 10.09 4.54 -1.05
CA ILE A 197 9.81 5.46 -2.17
C ILE A 197 8.59 5.00 -2.95
N LEU A 198 8.43 3.70 -3.20
CA LEU A 198 7.23 3.16 -3.83
C LEU A 198 6.00 3.40 -2.94
N TRP A 199 6.16 3.30 -1.62
CA TRP A 199 5.09 3.55 -0.65
C TRP A 199 4.74 5.05 -0.54
N LEU A 200 5.59 5.95 -1.05
CA LEU A 200 5.25 7.35 -1.27
C LEU A 200 4.58 7.58 -2.64
N VAL A 201 5.16 7.06 -3.72
CA VAL A 201 4.77 7.39 -5.10
C VAL A 201 3.44 6.75 -5.51
N CYS A 202 3.23 5.48 -5.18
CA CYS A 202 2.03 4.75 -5.59
C CYS A 202 0.72 5.25 -4.93
N PRO A 203 0.65 5.60 -3.64
CA PRO A 203 -0.54 6.25 -3.10
C PRO A 203 -0.75 7.65 -3.68
N ALA A 204 0.31 8.43 -3.89
CA ALA A 204 0.22 9.74 -4.55
C ALA A 204 -0.38 9.61 -5.95
N TYR A 205 0.11 8.65 -6.75
CA TYR A 205 -0.46 8.33 -8.05
C TYR A 205 -1.96 8.00 -7.96
N THR A 206 -2.35 7.14 -7.01
CA THR A 206 -3.75 6.72 -6.85
C THR A 206 -4.63 7.92 -6.49
N ILE A 207 -4.21 8.76 -5.55
CA ILE A 207 -4.94 9.98 -5.17
C ILE A 207 -5.10 10.89 -6.39
N ILE A 208 -4.01 11.20 -7.10
CA ILE A 208 -4.02 12.09 -8.27
C ILE A 208 -4.92 11.53 -9.38
N TYR A 209 -4.83 10.23 -9.67
CA TYR A 209 -5.68 9.59 -10.68
C TYR A 209 -7.16 9.74 -10.34
N TYR A 210 -7.56 9.50 -9.09
CA TYR A 210 -8.96 9.57 -8.67
C TYR A 210 -9.47 11.01 -8.53
N LEU A 211 -8.61 11.99 -8.21
CA LEU A 211 -8.96 13.41 -8.19
C LEU A 211 -9.11 14.01 -9.59
N LEU A 212 -8.16 13.74 -10.49
CA LEU A 212 -8.05 14.42 -11.78
C LEU A 212 -8.74 13.67 -12.91
N CYS A 213 -8.54 12.35 -13.02
CA CYS A 213 -8.97 11.57 -14.18
C CYS A 213 -10.41 11.03 -14.08
N LYS A 214 -10.94 10.86 -12.86
CA LYS A 214 -12.37 10.48 -12.70
C LYS A 214 -13.30 11.61 -13.13
N ARG A 215 -12.89 12.87 -12.92
CA ARG A 215 -13.67 14.07 -13.25
C ARG A 215 -13.81 14.31 -14.77
N THR A 216 -12.81 13.92 -15.56
CA THR A 216 -12.83 14.07 -17.03
C THR A 216 -13.76 13.05 -17.71
N ASN A 217 -13.87 11.83 -17.16
CA ASN A 217 -14.77 10.79 -17.68
C ASN A 217 -16.26 11.06 -17.41
N VAL A 218 -16.60 11.71 -16.29
CA VAL A 218 -17.99 12.11 -16.00
C VAL A 218 -18.43 13.23 -16.93
N LYS A 219 -17.62 14.29 -17.06
CA LYS A 219 -17.92 15.44 -17.94
C LYS A 219 -18.05 15.04 -19.40
N SER A 220 -17.22 14.11 -19.88
CA SER A 220 -17.33 13.62 -21.27
C SER A 220 -18.59 12.78 -21.49
N LYS A 221 -18.97 11.91 -20.56
CA LYS A 221 -20.24 11.15 -20.62
C LYS A 221 -21.48 12.06 -20.56
N GLU A 222 -21.48 13.07 -19.70
CA GLU A 222 -22.57 14.07 -19.66
C GLU A 222 -22.66 14.88 -20.95
N LYS A 223 -21.51 15.32 -21.48
CA LYS A 223 -21.46 16.04 -22.76
C LYS A 223 -21.93 15.16 -23.92
N LEU A 224 -21.63 13.85 -23.90
CA LEU A 224 -22.13 12.89 -24.89
C LEU A 224 -23.64 12.67 -24.75
N LYS A 225 -24.15 12.50 -23.52
CA LYS A 225 -25.58 12.33 -23.22
C LYS A 225 -26.39 13.56 -23.68
N ASN A 226 -25.87 14.76 -23.44
CA ASN A 226 -26.47 16.01 -23.91
C ASN A 226 -26.36 16.22 -25.43
N LYS A 227 -25.40 15.58 -26.11
CA LYS A 227 -25.30 15.60 -27.57
C LYS A 227 -26.29 14.63 -28.23
N ILE A 228 -26.58 13.50 -27.57
CA ILE A 228 -27.53 12.48 -28.03
C ILE A 228 -28.99 12.91 -27.74
N TYR A 229 -29.22 13.60 -26.62
CA TYR A 229 -30.54 14.10 -26.23
C TYR A 229 -30.71 15.57 -26.66
N LYS A 230 -30.92 15.81 -27.96
CA LYS A 230 -31.60 17.05 -28.39
C LYS A 230 -33.10 16.75 -28.33
N PRO A 231 -33.87 17.36 -27.40
CA PRO A 231 -35.31 17.24 -27.46
C PRO A 231 -35.77 17.72 -28.85
N PRO A 232 -36.74 17.04 -29.49
CA PRO A 232 -37.27 17.50 -30.76
C PRO A 232 -37.71 18.95 -30.62
N PRO A 233 -37.52 19.80 -31.64
CA PRO A 233 -37.98 21.18 -31.59
C PRO A 233 -39.47 21.17 -31.27
N TYR A 234 -39.83 21.80 -30.16
CA TYR A 234 -41.21 21.93 -29.73
C TYR A 234 -41.93 22.74 -30.81
N ASN A 235 -42.74 22.07 -31.63
CA ASN A 235 -43.52 22.74 -32.66
C ASN A 235 -44.74 23.37 -31.99
N PHE A 236 -44.57 24.60 -31.48
CA PHE A 236 -45.66 25.43 -30.97
C PHE A 236 -46.50 25.96 -32.15
N SER A 237 -47.23 25.07 -32.83
CA SER A 237 -48.26 25.46 -33.81
C SER A 237 -49.66 25.08 -33.32
N GLY A 238 -49.87 25.04 -32.00
CA GLY A 238 -51.19 24.89 -31.39
C GLY A 238 -51.96 26.21 -31.46
N ARG A 239 -52.75 26.40 -32.53
CA ARG A 239 -53.84 27.37 -32.53
C ARG A 239 -54.80 27.03 -31.40
N PHE A 240 -54.89 27.88 -30.39
CA PHE A 240 -56.02 27.86 -29.46
C PHE A 240 -57.28 28.26 -30.24
N LYS A 241 -58.22 27.32 -30.41
CA LYS A 241 -59.61 27.65 -30.74
C LYS A 241 -60.30 27.95 -29.42
N TYR A 242 -60.67 29.21 -29.22
CA TYR A 242 -61.65 29.59 -28.22
C TYR A 242 -63.00 28.98 -28.64
N TYR A 243 -63.62 28.23 -27.73
CA TYR A 243 -65.04 27.92 -27.81
C TYR A 243 -65.75 28.95 -26.92
N GLU A 244 -66.46 29.87 -27.55
CA GLU A 244 -67.48 30.68 -26.90
C GLU A 244 -68.72 29.81 -26.69
N THR A 245 -69.16 29.69 -25.44
CA THR A 245 -70.54 29.34 -25.03
C THR A 245 -70.87 30.15 -23.80
#